data_AF-A0A2E9N071-F1
#
_entry.id   AF-A0A2E9N071-F1
#
_cell.length_a   1.000
_cell.length_b   1.000
_cell.length_c   1.000
_cell.angle_alpha   90.00
_cell.angle_beta   90.00
_cell.angle_gamma   90.00
#
_symmetry.space_group_name_H-M   'P 1'
#
loop_
_entity.id
_entity.type
_entity.pdbx_description
1 polymer ?
#
loop_
_entity_poly.entity_id
_entity_poly.type
_entity_poly.pdbx_seq_one_letter_code
_entity_poly.pdbx_strand_id
1 'polypeptide(L)' 'DNANALLDRLQEAGYRAYSRIIPVEQGDLTGVFVGPWLDRQTSNGYQQSLQDEFQLAGIVVPYEVEQ' A
#
# COMPACT_ATOMS: atom_id res chain seq x y z
N ASP A 1 -16.39 0.77 -2.79
CA ASP A 1 -15.27 0.57 -1.85
C ASP A 1 -14.15 1.54 -2.07
N ASN A 2 -13.78 2.28 -1.02
CA ASN A 2 -12.72 3.29 -1.08
C ASN A 2 -11.34 2.67 -1.34
N ALA A 3 -11.09 1.46 -0.81
CA ALA A 3 -9.83 0.74 -1.02
C ALA A 3 -9.64 0.32 -2.48
N ASN A 4 -10.70 -0.17 -3.14
CA ASN A 4 -10.64 -0.57 -4.56
C ASN A 4 -10.38 0.64 -5.45
N ALA A 5 -11.06 1.77 -5.22
CA ALA A 5 -10.82 2.99 -5.98
C ALA A 5 -9.39 3.52 -5.81
N LEU A 6 -8.79 3.37 -4.62
CA LEU A 6 -7.40 3.72 -4.40
C LEU A 6 -6.45 2.74 -5.13
N LEU A 7 -6.72 1.44 -5.04
CA LEU A 7 -5.95 0.42 -5.72
C LEU A 7 -5.89 0.66 -7.23
N ASP A 8 -7.04 0.92 -7.85
CA ASP A 8 -7.16 1.17 -9.28
C ASP A 8 -6.31 2.39 -9.68
N ARG A 9 -6.45 3.50 -8.96
CA ARG A 9 -5.66 4.74 -9.22
C ARG A 9 -4.16 4.52 -9.13
N LEU A 10 -3.71 3.72 -8.16
CA LEU A 10 -2.28 3.41 -8.01
C LEU A 10 -1.79 2.52 -9.16
N GLN A 11 -2.57 1.53 -9.57
CA GLN A 11 -2.23 0.64 -10.68
C GLN A 11 -2.22 1.39 -12.03
N GLU A 12 -3.19 2.27 -12.27
CA GLU A 12 -3.24 3.14 -13.45
C GLU A 12 -2.03 4.08 -13.54
N ALA A 13 -1.53 4.55 -12.40
CA ALA A 13 -0.30 5.34 -12.32
C ALA A 13 0.99 4.49 -12.41
N GLY A 14 0.88 3.17 -12.59
CA GLY A 14 2.00 2.26 -12.79
C GLY A 14 2.64 1.74 -11.51
N TYR A 15 2.06 2.02 -10.34
CA TYR A 15 2.54 1.47 -9.08
C TYR A 15 2.18 -0.02 -8.96
N ARG A 16 3.10 -0.81 -8.39
CA ARG A 16 2.83 -2.21 -8.03
C ARG A 16 1.98 -2.25 -6.76
N ALA A 17 0.67 -2.05 -6.90
CA ALA A 17 -0.26 -2.01 -5.77
C ALA A 17 -1.15 -3.25 -5.69
N TYR A 18 -1.47 -3.67 -4.47
CA TYR A 18 -2.37 -4.79 -4.17
C TYR A 18 -3.12 -4.53 -2.86
N SER A 19 -4.31 -5.12 -2.70
CA SER A 19 -5.07 -5.07 -1.44
C SER A 19 -4.90 -6.37 -0.65
N ARG A 20 -4.90 -6.27 0.69
CA ARG A 20 -5.02 -7.42 1.61
C ARG A 20 -6.08 -7.13 2.66
N ILE A 21 -6.74 -8.20 3.11
CA ILE A 21 -7.61 -8.15 4.28
C ILE A 21 -6.74 -8.23 5.53
N ILE A 22 -6.96 -7.29 6.45
CA ILE A 22 -6.27 -7.18 7.73
C ILE A 22 -7.32 -7.42 8.80
N PRO A 23 -7.32 -8.58 9.47
CA PRO A 23 -8.24 -8.83 10.57
C PRO A 23 -7.88 -7.93 11.75
N VAL A 24 -8.85 -7.17 12.25
CA VAL A 24 -8.73 -6.35 13.46
C VAL A 24 -9.87 -6.70 14.43
N GLU A 25 -9.75 -6.27 15.69
CA GLU A 25 -10.72 -6.63 16.74
C GLU A 25 -12.18 -6.21 16.40
N GLN A 26 -12.35 -5.18 15.57
CA GLN A 26 -13.66 -4.65 15.16
C GLN A 26 -14.12 -5.15 13.77
N GLY A 27 -13.43 -6.12 13.17
CA GLY A 27 -13.78 -6.70 11.87
C GLY A 27 -12.61 -6.69 10.88
N ASP A 28 -12.92 -6.79 9.60
CA ASP A 28 -11.90 -6.86 8.54
C ASP A 28 -11.66 -5.48 7.93
N LEU A 29 -10.40 -5.09 7.82
CA LEU A 29 -9.98 -3.89 7.09
C LEU A 29 -9.35 -4.26 5.75
N THR A 30 -9.70 -3.54 4.70
CA THR A 30 -9.00 -3.66 3.40
C THR A 30 -7.84 -2.68 3.36
N GLY A 31 -6.61 -3.18 3.55
CA GLY A 31 -5.39 -2.40 3.41
C GLY A 31 -4.90 -2.38 1.96
N VAL A 32 -4.48 -1.22 1.46
CA VAL A 32 -3.84 -1.07 0.15
C VAL A 32 -2.34 -0.95 0.35
N PHE A 33 -1.58 -1.80 -0.32
CA PHE A 33 -0.13 -1.89 -0.24
C PHE A 33 0.48 -1.56 -1.60
N VAL A 34 1.68 -0.98 -1.59
CA VAL A 34 2.50 -0.76 -2.79
C VAL A 34 3.85 -1.44 -2.56
N GLY A 35 4.33 -2.21 -3.53
CA GLY A 35 5.55 -3.02 -3.43
C GLY A 35 5.28 -4.52 -3.67
N PRO A 36 6.01 -5.45 -3.04
CA PRO A 36 7.09 -5.25 -2.06
C PRO A 36 8.45 -4.93 -2.71
N TRP A 37 9.33 -4.26 -1.95
CA TRP A 37 10.71 -4.00 -2.35
C TRP A 37 11.68 -4.61 -1.35
N LEU A 38 12.85 -5.05 -1.85
CA LEU A 38 13.89 -5.67 -1.02
C LEU A 38 14.56 -4.67 -0.08
N ASP A 39 14.70 -3.42 -0.52
CA ASP A 39 15.38 -2.36 0.20
C ASP A 39 14.39 -1.34 0.77
N ARG A 40 14.50 -1.08 2.07
CA ARG A 40 13.66 -0.10 2.78
C ARG A 40 13.85 1.31 2.25
N GLN A 41 15.05 1.68 1.78
CA GLN A 41 15.27 3.02 1.22
C GLN A 41 14.43 3.23 -0.05
N THR A 42 14.26 2.19 -0.87
CA THR A 42 13.36 2.20 -2.02
C THR A 42 11.91 2.43 -1.58
N SER A 43 11.44 1.71 -0.57
CA SER A 43 10.09 1.89 -0.02
C SER A 43 9.84 3.28 0.55
N ASN A 44 10.84 3.88 1.21
CA ASN A 44 10.74 5.26 1.71
C ASN A 44 10.60 6.26 0.55
N GLY A 45 11.35 6.08 -0.54
CA GLY A 45 11.22 6.92 -1.73
C GLY A 45 9.81 6.85 -2.33
N TYR A 46 9.27 5.64 -2.47
CA TYR A 46 7.89 5.44 -2.93
C TYR A 46 6.86 6.03 -1.95
N GLN A 47 7.06 5.91 -0.64
CA GLN A 47 6.17 6.52 0.35
C GLN A 47 6.12 8.04 0.18
N GLN A 48 7.26 8.69 -0.10
CA GLN A 48 7.31 10.12 -0.35
C GLN A 48 6.61 10.49 -1.68
N SER A 49 6.86 9.76 -2.76
CA SER A 49 6.14 9.97 -4.03
C SER A 49 4.63 9.81 -3.89
N LEU A 50 4.17 8.81 -3.14
CA LEU A 50 2.74 8.59 -2.88
C LEU A 50 2.12 9.72 -2.05
N GLN A 51 2.87 10.26 -1.08
CA GLN A 51 2.46 11.42 -0.31
C GLN A 51 2.36 12.67 -1.19
N ASP A 52 3.30 12.89 -2.09
CA ASP A 52 3.35 14.08 -2.94
C ASP A 52 2.30 14.02 -4.07
N GLU A 53 2.13 12.87 -4.72
CA GLU A 53 1.25 12.69 -5.89
C GLU A 53 -0.21 12.40 -5.51
N PHE A 54 -0.45 11.68 -4.42
CA PHE A 54 -1.78 11.22 -4.03
C PHE A 54 -2.26 11.76 -2.69
N GLN A 55 -1.42 12.52 -1.97
CA GLN A 55 -1.71 13.02 -0.61
C GLN A 55 -2.01 11.90 0.39
N LEU A 56 -1.41 10.72 0.17
CA LEU A 56 -1.63 9.54 1.00
C LEU A 56 -0.54 9.43 2.08
N ALA A 57 -0.96 9.56 3.33
CA ALA A 57 -0.11 9.27 4.48
C ALA A 57 0.01 7.74 4.67
N GLY A 58 0.94 7.13 3.93
CA GLY A 58 1.28 5.71 4.07
C GLY A 58 2.36 5.45 5.12
N ILE A 59 2.40 4.22 5.64
CA ILE A 59 3.48 3.73 6.51
C ILE A 59 4.27 2.63 5.80
N VAL A 60 5.59 2.61 5.96
CA VAL A 60 6.44 1.53 5.45
C VAL A 60 6.46 0.39 6.45
N VAL A 61 5.98 -0.78 6.02
CA VAL A 61 5.90 -2.00 6.84
C VAL A 61 6.79 -3.11 6.29
N PRO A 62 7.35 -4.00 7.13
CA PRO A 62 8.02 -5.21 6.67
C PRO A 62 7.06 -6.08 5.84
N TYR A 63 7.58 -6.69 4.78
CA TYR A 63 6.80 -7.63 3.99
C TYR A 63 6.86 -9.03 4.63
N GLU A 64 5.70 -9.54 5.05
CA GLU A 64 5.54 -10.90 5.54
C GLU A 64 4.82 -11.75 4.49
N VAL A 65 5.40 -12.91 4.19
CA VAL A 65 4.75 -13.95 3.38
C VAL A 65 3.88 -14.75 4.34
N GLU A 66 2.57 -14.70 4.16
CA GLU A 66 1.65 -15.60 4.88
C GLU A 66 2.03 -17.04 4.54
N GLN A 67 2.28 -17.86 5.57
CA GLN A 67 2.70 -19.26 5.44
C GLN A 67 1.56 -20.18 5.04
#